data_AF-A0A090W645-F1
#
_entry.id   AF-A0A090W645-F1
#
_cell.length_a   1.000
_cell.length_b   1.000
_cell.length_c   1.000
_cell.angle_alpha   90.00
_cell.angle_beta   90.00
_cell.angle_gamma   90.00
#
_symmetry.space_group_name_H-M   'P 1'
#
loop_
_entity.id
_entity.type
_entity.pdbx_description
1 polymer ?
#
loop_
_entity_poly.entity_id
_entity_poly.type
_entity_poly.pdbx_seq_one_letter_code
_entity_poly.pdbx_strand_id
1 'polypeptide(L)'
;MSLELSNKDGDTYTVGYNKNTGEFFVNRGKSGHVDFNENYKKSAYQTMQIGTKEQLSITMVLDASSVEIFINNGEYVMTTQVFPNSDFTNFEIKNPKGITINNFEFKEVKK
;
A
#
# COMPACT_ATOMS: atom_id res chain seq x y z
N MET A 1 6.12 5.83 8.42
CA MET A 1 4.93 6.40 7.74
C MET A 1 4.13 5.25 7.17
N SER A 2 2.81 5.34 7.18
CA SER A 2 1.95 4.41 6.45
C SER A 2 0.86 5.14 5.71
N LEU A 3 0.35 4.49 4.67
CA LEU A 3 -0.77 4.90 3.86
C LEU A 3 -1.77 3.73 3.86
N GLU A 4 -3.03 4.04 4.09
CA GLU A 4 -4.09 3.06 4.24
C GLU A 4 -5.21 3.35 3.26
N LEU A 5 -5.62 2.31 2.53
CA LEU A 5 -6.86 2.27 1.77
C LEU A 5 -7.91 1.56 2.62
N SER A 6 -9.14 2.09 2.66
CA SER A 6 -10.24 1.45 3.37
C SER A 6 -11.59 1.64 2.69
N ASN A 7 -12.56 0.78 3.05
CA ASN A 7 -13.92 0.82 2.53
C ASN A 7 -14.97 0.77 3.67
N LYS A 8 -16.24 0.86 3.27
CA LYS A 8 -17.39 0.83 4.19
C LYS A 8 -17.57 -0.49 4.95
N ASP A 9 -17.00 -1.60 4.45
CA ASP A 9 -17.10 -2.93 5.07
C ASP A 9 -16.00 -3.15 6.12
N GLY A 10 -15.11 -2.17 6.28
CA GLY A 10 -13.99 -2.23 7.21
C GLY A 10 -12.76 -2.95 6.63
N ASP A 11 -12.74 -3.24 5.33
CA ASP A 11 -11.56 -3.78 4.69
C ASP A 11 -10.45 -2.72 4.68
N THR A 12 -9.22 -3.17 4.91
CA THR A 12 -8.05 -2.31 4.86
C THR A 12 -6.90 -2.92 4.07
N TYR A 13 -6.19 -2.05 3.36
CA TYR A 13 -4.92 -2.35 2.72
C TYR A 13 -3.92 -1.27 3.12
N THR A 14 -2.79 -1.67 3.70
CA THR A 14 -1.81 -0.72 4.23
C THR A 14 -0.48 -0.89 3.52
N VAL A 15 0.14 0.23 3.16
CA VAL A 15 1.54 0.28 2.73
C VAL A 15 2.32 1.14 3.69
N GLY A 16 3.60 0.88 3.87
CA GLY A 16 4.40 1.70 4.75
C GLY A 16 5.89 1.57 4.57
N TYR A 17 6.59 2.49 5.19
CA TYR A 17 8.04 2.57 5.17
C TYR A 17 8.56 2.87 6.57
N ASN A 18 9.50 2.04 7.01
CA ASN A 18 10.23 2.19 8.25
C ASN A 18 11.64 2.74 7.95
N LYS A 19 11.84 4.03 8.17
CA LYS A 19 13.12 4.72 7.93
C LYS A 19 14.27 4.15 8.76
N ASN A 20 13.98 3.66 9.96
CA ASN A 20 15.00 3.13 10.87
C ASN A 20 15.59 1.82 10.37
N THR A 21 14.79 1.00 9.68
CA THR A 21 15.22 -0.30 9.16
C THR A 21 15.47 -0.29 7.66
N GLY A 22 14.97 0.71 6.92
CA GLY A 22 15.01 0.73 5.47
C GLY A 22 14.01 -0.24 4.81
N GLU A 23 13.02 -0.70 5.57
CA GLU A 23 12.02 -1.67 5.12
C GLU A 23 10.77 -0.96 4.58
N PHE A 24 10.37 -1.32 3.37
CA PHE A 24 9.05 -1.05 2.83
C PHE A 24 8.16 -2.28 3.04
N PHE A 25 6.88 -2.09 3.35
CA PHE A 25 5.96 -3.19 3.59
C PHE A 25 4.57 -2.94 2.98
N VAL A 26 3.88 -4.05 2.74
CA VAL A 26 2.45 -4.11 2.45
C VAL A 26 1.79 -5.04 3.46
N ASN A 27 0.59 -4.67 3.91
CA ASN A 27 -0.31 -5.53 4.66
C ASN A 27 -1.69 -5.57 3.98
N ARG A 28 -2.03 -6.75 3.43
CA ARG A 28 -3.35 -7.05 2.86
C ARG A 28 -4.19 -7.99 3.73
N GLY A 29 -3.80 -8.21 4.99
CA GLY A 29 -4.43 -9.21 5.87
C GLY A 29 -5.88 -8.92 6.26
N LYS A 30 -6.38 -7.73 5.93
CA LYS A 30 -7.78 -7.32 6.12
C LYS A 30 -8.38 -6.74 4.84
N SER A 31 -7.84 -7.08 3.67
CA SER A 31 -8.27 -6.48 2.39
C SER A 31 -9.51 -7.17 1.79
N GLY A 32 -10.44 -7.63 2.62
CA GLY A 32 -11.63 -8.39 2.21
C GLY A 32 -11.47 -9.90 2.29
N HIS A 33 -11.76 -10.60 1.19
CA HIS A 33 -11.69 -12.06 1.11
C HIS A 33 -10.24 -12.54 1.13
N VAL A 34 -9.74 -12.93 2.31
CA VAL A 34 -8.35 -13.38 2.49
C VAL A 34 -8.21 -14.86 2.86
N ASP A 35 -9.30 -15.50 3.29
CA ASP A 35 -9.31 -16.87 3.84
C ASP A 35 -9.55 -17.97 2.79
N PHE A 36 -9.73 -17.61 1.52
CA PHE A 36 -9.98 -18.56 0.44
C PHE A 36 -8.77 -19.46 0.12
N ASN A 37 -7.57 -19.05 0.53
CA ASN A 37 -6.33 -19.79 0.29
C ASN A 37 -5.31 -19.56 1.42
N GLU A 38 -4.79 -20.65 1.99
CA GLU A 38 -3.81 -20.60 3.08
C GLU A 38 -2.52 -19.86 2.72
N ASN A 39 -2.01 -20.02 1.49
CA ASN A 39 -0.79 -19.33 1.06
C ASN A 39 -1.04 -17.83 0.84
N TYR A 40 -2.23 -17.46 0.37
CA TYR A 40 -2.63 -16.07 0.25
C TYR A 40 -2.68 -15.39 1.64
N LYS A 41 -3.33 -16.04 2.61
CA LYS A 41 -3.41 -15.56 4.00
C LYS A 41 -2.03 -15.46 4.66
N LYS A 42 -1.18 -16.48 4.51
CA LYS A 42 0.18 -16.49 5.07
C LYS A 42 1.09 -15.42 4.49
N SER A 43 0.85 -15.00 3.25
CA SER A 43 1.56 -13.92 2.56
C SER A 43 0.87 -12.56 2.66
N ALA A 44 0.00 -12.38 3.67
CA ALA A 44 -0.72 -11.12 3.87
C ALA A 44 0.21 -9.93 4.18
N TYR A 45 1.29 -10.16 4.92
CA TYR A 45 2.30 -9.16 5.21
C TYR A 45 3.56 -9.46 4.41
N GLN A 46 3.98 -8.52 3.58
CA GLN A 46 5.14 -8.64 2.70
C GLN A 46 6.06 -7.46 2.88
N THR A 47 7.36 -7.70 2.82
CA THR A 47 8.37 -6.67 3.01
C THR A 47 9.41 -6.69 1.90
N MET A 48 10.05 -5.54 1.70
CA MET A 48 11.13 -5.34 0.75
C MET A 48 12.14 -4.39 1.36
N GLN A 49 13.41 -4.79 1.34
CA GLN A 49 14.50 -3.95 1.81
C GLN A 49 14.88 -2.95 0.72
N ILE A 50 14.66 -1.67 0.99
CA ILE A 50 14.98 -0.57 0.08
C ILE A 50 16.04 0.39 0.64
N GLY A 51 16.53 0.12 1.86
CA GLY A 51 17.52 0.93 2.56
C GLY A 51 16.95 2.23 3.15
N THR A 52 17.73 2.89 4.00
CA THR A 52 17.32 4.17 4.60
C THR A 52 17.40 5.29 3.55
N LYS A 53 16.24 5.80 3.16
CA LYS A 53 16.04 6.93 2.26
C LYS A 53 15.57 8.16 3.04
N GLU A 54 16.13 9.33 2.69
CA GLU A 54 15.69 10.64 3.20
C GLU A 54 14.44 11.17 2.47
N GLN A 55 14.27 10.77 1.21
CA GLN A 55 13.13 11.09 0.37
C GLN A 55 12.66 9.84 -0.37
N LEU A 56 11.34 9.70 -0.51
CA LEU A 56 10.70 8.65 -1.29
C LEU A 56 9.75 9.27 -2.30
N SER A 57 9.80 8.79 -3.54
CA SER A 57 8.73 8.99 -4.52
C SER A 57 7.88 7.72 -4.53
N ILE A 58 6.56 7.84 -4.38
CA ILE A 58 5.64 6.72 -4.39
C ILE A 58 4.54 7.02 -5.40
N THR A 59 4.38 6.12 -6.37
CA THR A 59 3.21 6.08 -7.24
C THR A 59 2.45 4.80 -6.94
N MET A 60 1.14 4.92 -6.72
CA MET A 60 0.26 3.77 -6.50
C MET A 60 -0.83 3.76 -7.58
N VAL A 61 -1.01 2.61 -8.20
CA VAL A 61 -2.11 2.34 -9.13
C VAL A 61 -3.03 1.33 -8.48
N LEU A 62 -4.31 1.67 -8.40
CA LEU A 62 -5.36 0.85 -7.81
C LEU A 62 -6.34 0.43 -8.91
N ASP A 63 -6.62 -0.86 -8.99
CA ASP A 63 -7.70 -1.43 -9.79
C ASP A 63 -8.58 -2.31 -8.88
N ALA A 64 -9.71 -2.80 -9.40
CA ALA A 64 -10.70 -3.58 -8.65
C ALA A 64 -10.13 -4.79 -7.90
N SER A 65 -9.03 -5.39 -8.40
CA SER A 65 -8.41 -6.56 -7.76
C SER A 65 -6.88 -6.50 -7.66
N SER A 66 -6.27 -5.32 -7.86
CA SER A 66 -4.82 -5.15 -7.73
C SER A 66 -4.42 -3.79 -7.16
N VAL A 67 -3.28 -3.80 -6.48
CA VAL A 67 -2.55 -2.60 -6.09
C VAL A 67 -1.11 -2.74 -6.58
N GLU A 68 -0.65 -1.76 -7.34
CA GLU A 68 0.72 -1.67 -7.87
C GLU A 68 1.41 -0.45 -7.28
N ILE A 69 2.60 -0.66 -6.72
CA ILE A 69 3.35 0.35 -5.98
C ILE A 69 4.71 0.49 -6.62
N PHE A 70 5.01 1.69 -7.10
CA PHE A 70 6.29 2.07 -7.68
C PHE A 70 7.00 3.02 -6.74
N ILE A 71 8.20 2.64 -6.30
CA ILE A 71 9.01 3.42 -5.38
C ILE A 71 10.21 3.97 -6.15
N ASN A 72 10.52 5.24 -5.95
CA ASN A 72 11.63 5.96 -6.59
C ASN A 72 11.64 5.75 -8.12
N ASN A 73 10.53 6.08 -8.77
CA ASN A 73 10.37 5.98 -10.22
C ASN A 73 10.59 4.56 -10.77
N GLY A 74 10.23 3.53 -9.99
CA GLY A 74 10.33 2.13 -10.39
C GLY A 74 11.66 1.44 -10.05
N GLU A 75 12.54 2.07 -9.27
CA GLU A 75 13.71 1.40 -8.66
C GLU A 75 13.28 0.15 -7.89
N TYR A 76 12.13 0.24 -7.21
CA TYR A 76 11.48 -0.88 -6.58
C TYR A 76 10.00 -0.93 -6.93
N VAL A 77 9.47 -2.14 -7.11
CA VAL A 77 8.07 -2.37 -7.48
C VAL A 77 7.48 -3.48 -6.61
N MET A 78 6.26 -3.25 -6.10
CA MET A 78 5.47 -4.28 -5.43
C MET A 78 4.08 -4.33 -6.05
N THR A 79 3.67 -5.52 -6.46
CA THR A 79 2.33 -5.78 -7.00
C THR A 79 1.61 -6.76 -6.10
N THR A 80 0.39 -6.42 -5.68
CA THR A 80 -0.42 -7.31 -4.85
C THR A 80 -1.83 -7.44 -5.41
N GLN A 81 -2.30 -8.67 -5.51
CA GLN A 81 -3.73 -8.92 -5.66
C GLN A 81 -4.47 -8.66 -4.34
N VAL A 82 -5.68 -8.14 -4.46
CA VAL A 82 -6.63 -7.88 -3.38
C VAL A 82 -8.04 -8.32 -3.81
N PHE A 83 -8.87 -8.69 -2.84
CA PHE A 83 -10.24 -9.15 -3.07
C PHE A 83 -11.20 -8.45 -2.10
N PRO A 84 -11.37 -7.13 -2.23
CA PRO A 84 -12.17 -6.38 -1.26
C PRO A 84 -13.66 -6.71 -1.38
N ASN A 85 -14.40 -6.63 -0.27
CA ASN A 85 -15.85 -6.84 -0.25
C ASN A 85 -16.60 -5.68 -0.93
N SER A 86 -16.02 -4.47 -0.91
CA SER A 86 -16.46 -3.28 -1.62
C SER A 86 -15.26 -2.46 -2.10
N ASP A 87 -15.44 -1.57 -3.06
CA ASP A 87 -14.37 -0.69 -3.54
C ASP A 87 -13.72 0.10 -2.37
N PHE A 88 -12.40 0.25 -2.39
CA PHE A 88 -11.70 1.15 -1.48
C PHE A 88 -12.07 2.60 -1.82
N THR A 89 -12.78 3.26 -0.91
CA THR A 89 -13.30 4.63 -1.11
C THR A 89 -12.63 5.66 -0.22
N ASN A 90 -11.77 5.23 0.72
CA ASN A 90 -11.06 6.11 1.63
C ASN A 90 -9.55 5.90 1.53
N PHE A 91 -8.82 7.01 1.62
CA PHE A 91 -7.36 7.07 1.58
C PHE A 91 -6.87 7.90 2.76
N GLU A 92 -6.00 7.33 3.58
CA GLU A 92 -5.44 8.00 4.75
C GLU A 92 -3.91 7.88 4.77
N ILE A 93 -3.22 8.97 5.05
CA ILE A 93 -1.78 8.95 5.34
C ILE A 93 -1.58 9.14 6.84
N LYS A 94 -1.10 8.08 7.49
CA LYS A 94 -0.73 8.09 8.91
C LYS A 94 0.74 8.46 9.02
N ASN A 95 0.95 9.71 9.39
CA ASN A 95 2.27 10.29 9.43
C ASN A 95 2.77 10.53 10.86
N PRO A 96 3.83 9.82 11.32
CA PRO A 96 4.51 10.23 12.53
C PRO A 96 5.18 11.60 12.32
N LYS A 97 5.29 12.41 13.39
CA LYS A 97 5.91 13.75 13.35
C LYS A 97 7.26 13.70 12.60
N GLY A 98 7.51 14.67 11.73
CA GLY A 98 8.81 14.87 11.07
C GLY A 98 8.93 14.41 9.61
N ILE A 99 7.83 14.04 8.95
CA ILE A 99 7.82 13.77 7.50
C ILE A 99 6.95 14.82 6.81
N THR A 100 7.42 15.33 5.69
CA THR A 100 6.69 16.28 4.84
C THR A 100 6.25 15.56 3.57
N ILE A 101 5.01 15.78 3.15
CA ILE A 101 4.48 15.27 1.88
C ILE A 101 4.59 16.41 0.87
N ASN A 102 5.44 16.21 -0.14
CA ASN A 102 5.56 17.12 -1.26
C ASN A 102 4.84 16.51 -2.46
N ASN A 103 4.12 17.32 -3.23
CA ASN A 103 3.50 16.94 -4.51
C ASN A 103 2.55 15.72 -4.43
N PHE A 104 1.52 15.82 -3.58
CA PHE A 104 0.43 14.85 -3.58
C PHE A 104 -0.50 15.07 -4.78
N GLU A 105 -0.75 14.02 -5.55
CA GLU A 105 -1.69 14.03 -6.68
C GLU A 105 -2.57 12.78 -6.63
N PHE A 106 -3.85 12.95 -6.95
CA PHE A 106 -4.82 11.87 -7.11
C PHE A 106 -5.47 11.99 -8.49
N LYS A 107 -5.49 10.89 -9.25
CA LYS A 107 -6.06 10.84 -10.60
C LYS A 107 -6.94 9.61 -10.72
N GLU A 108 -8.15 9.83 -11.24
CA GLU A 108 -9.03 8.74 -11.67
C GLU A 108 -8.53 8.22 -13.03
N VAL A 109 -8.36 6.91 -13.14
CA VAL A 109 -8.01 6.26 -14.41
C VAL A 109 -9.30 5.99 -15.17
N LYS A 110 -9.61 6.83 -16.15
CA LYS A 110 -10.75 6.63 -17.05
C LYS A 110 -10.40 5.58 -18.10
N LYS A 111 -11.36 4.69 -18.39
CA LYS A 111 -11.33 3.80 -19.56
C LYS A 111 -11.50 4.58 -20.86
#